data_AF-A0A955ZC46-F1
#
_entry.id   AF-A0A955ZC46-F1
#
_cell.length_a   1.000
_cell.length_b   1.000
_cell.length_c   1.000
_cell.angle_alpha   90.00
_cell.angle_beta   90.00
_cell.angle_gamma   90.00
#
_symmetry.space_group_name_H-M   'P 1'
#
loop_
_entity.id
_entity.type
_entity.pdbx_description
1 polymer ?
#
loop_
_entity_poly.entity_id
_entity_poly.type
_entity_poly.pdbx_seq_one_letter_code
_entity_poly.pdbx_strand_id
1 'polypeptide(L)'
;MTIVLLCVLSTLLLAGPFAASAAGHPLDPLTNVILTASGIFTFVLTAIVLIVTKLYQKTKASEAFVRTGAGGVKVIRDGGALIVPVIHELIRVSLQTLKLEVVRENQDALITQDKLRADIRAEFFVRVQPDRDSILQAARSLGDCMQDRQAVKAVVEDKLVSALRTAAASKTLEQLNSERDEFLGEVMKLVAEDLRSNGLVLETVTISKLDQTDEQYLKAENIFDAQGRRKIAEITQLNLTERNRLVRAGEQARKEQDVQTRRQVLDFERQEAEAHARQQAEIQKIEADAAREAQEKRIVAEREVLLAGIAKTKDLELATRLQEQAIEVAEREKQQRIAVAEKDRAAAERELATAEAERERARQMVETVRVTEEANRQKEKQVIDAQALAEQMFVSEQRKADADAYSRQKQADAQKAAADAEAEAIRKRAQAEAEAEQARAAGERARAMVPVDVRKAELAVEKDRIANVVKAELEAREKHGKVAQEFEIAKLRVEAEKEVRIATAHAQASLFTKMQANLYGTTADVEKLMTSLLAGQRVATTLGGFFDTADDKTLGAAQGLMDSVQGIASAARDRLAGPPVAPAADPAPDPELGAREPTIDLDEAELLAGE
;
A
#
# COMPACT_ATOMS: atom_id res chain seq x y z
N MET A 1 28.24 1.17 -75.22
CA MET A 1 28.73 2.14 -76.22
C MET A 1 29.51 1.47 -77.35
N THR A 2 30.65 0.83 -77.09
CA THR A 2 31.54 0.22 -78.11
C THR A 2 30.84 -0.69 -79.13
N ILE A 3 30.00 -1.64 -78.70
CA ILE A 3 29.29 -2.56 -79.62
C ILE A 3 28.33 -1.79 -80.56
N VAL A 4 27.67 -0.74 -80.06
CA VAL A 4 26.78 0.12 -80.89
C VAL A 4 27.60 0.86 -81.95
N LEU A 5 28.78 1.35 -81.60
CA LEU A 5 29.70 1.98 -82.55
C LEU A 5 30.14 1.01 -83.66
N LEU A 6 30.36 -0.27 -83.33
CA LEU A 6 30.68 -1.31 -84.32
C LEU A 6 29.48 -1.68 -85.21
N CYS A 7 28.25 -1.69 -84.67
CA CYS A 7 27.03 -1.82 -85.48
C CYS A 7 26.86 -0.63 -86.47
N VAL A 8 27.10 0.60 -86.01
CA VAL A 8 27.05 1.80 -86.87
C VAL A 8 28.17 1.77 -87.92
N LEU A 9 29.40 1.39 -87.55
CA LEU A 9 30.52 1.31 -88.47
C LEU A 9 30.29 0.24 -89.55
N SER A 10 29.85 -0.97 -89.17
CA SER A 10 29.60 -2.05 -90.13
C SER A 10 28.43 -1.74 -91.06
N THR A 11 27.34 -1.14 -90.56
CA THR A 11 26.24 -0.67 -91.43
C THR A 11 26.66 0.47 -92.35
N LEU A 12 27.52 1.39 -91.91
CA LEU A 12 28.05 2.47 -92.74
C LEU A 12 29.04 1.98 -93.81
N LEU A 13 29.86 0.95 -93.51
CA LEU A 13 30.73 0.29 -94.50
C LEU A 13 29.93 -0.56 -95.52
N LEU A 14 28.80 -1.14 -95.11
CA LEU A 14 27.90 -1.90 -96.00
C LEU A 14 27.05 -0.98 -96.90
N ALA A 15 26.50 0.10 -96.35
CA ALA A 15 25.59 1.01 -97.07
C ALA A 15 26.34 2.15 -97.81
N GLY A 16 27.51 2.56 -97.34
CA GLY A 16 28.32 3.64 -97.91
C GLY A 16 28.61 3.53 -99.42
N PRO A 17 28.98 2.35 -99.97
CA PRO A 17 29.21 2.16 -101.40
C PRO A 17 27.95 2.41 -102.25
N PHE A 18 26.80 1.94 -101.75
CA PHE A 18 25.50 2.14 -102.38
C PHE A 18 25.06 3.61 -102.30
N ALA A 19 25.24 4.25 -101.14
CA ALA A 19 24.93 5.65 -100.92
C ALA A 19 25.81 6.59 -101.77
N ALA A 20 27.11 6.32 -101.89
CA ALA A 20 28.04 7.10 -102.72
C ALA A 20 27.68 7.00 -104.21
N SER A 21 27.35 5.79 -104.68
CA SER A 21 26.84 5.55 -106.03
C SER A 21 25.54 6.31 -106.30
N ALA A 22 24.57 6.23 -105.38
CA ALA A 22 23.29 6.95 -105.47
C ALA A 22 23.44 8.49 -105.40
N ALA A 23 24.48 8.98 -104.72
CA ALA A 23 24.83 10.40 -104.63
C ALA A 23 25.63 10.93 -105.84
N GLY A 24 25.85 10.10 -106.88
CA GLY A 24 26.58 10.51 -108.10
C GLY A 24 28.11 10.51 -107.96
N HIS A 25 28.65 9.92 -106.89
CA HIS A 25 30.09 9.75 -106.67
C HIS A 25 30.47 8.25 -106.67
N PRO A 26 30.51 7.60 -107.85
CA PRO A 26 30.92 6.21 -107.95
C PRO A 26 32.39 6.07 -107.53
N LEU A 27 32.62 5.36 -106.42
CA LEU A 27 33.96 4.97 -106.00
C LEU A 27 34.56 3.97 -107.00
N ASP A 28 35.90 3.88 -107.02
CA ASP A 28 36.61 2.88 -107.83
C ASP A 28 36.13 1.44 -107.51
N PRO A 29 36.02 0.52 -108.50
CA PRO A 29 35.53 -0.83 -108.27
C PRO A 29 36.32 -1.60 -107.18
N LEU A 30 37.64 -1.38 -107.11
CA LEU A 30 38.50 -2.02 -106.13
C LEU A 30 38.23 -1.46 -104.73
N THR A 31 37.99 -0.15 -104.61
CA THR A 31 37.55 0.50 -103.36
C THR A 31 36.18 -0.02 -102.90
N ASN A 32 35.21 -0.16 -103.80
CA ASN A 32 33.89 -0.71 -103.46
C ASN A 32 33.97 -2.15 -102.91
N VAL A 33 34.77 -3.01 -103.56
CA VAL A 33 34.99 -4.40 -103.10
C VAL A 33 35.67 -4.44 -101.73
N ILE A 34 36.69 -3.60 -101.49
CA ILE A 34 37.33 -3.51 -100.17
C ILE A 34 36.35 -3.02 -99.09
N LEU A 35 35.57 -1.97 -99.36
CA LEU A 35 34.69 -1.38 -98.35
C LEU A 35 33.55 -2.35 -97.97
N THR A 36 32.92 -2.98 -98.96
CA THR A 36 31.87 -4.00 -98.74
C THR A 36 32.41 -5.23 -98.02
N ALA A 37 33.58 -5.75 -98.41
CA ALA A 37 34.20 -6.88 -97.71
C ALA A 37 34.56 -6.54 -96.25
N SER A 38 35.05 -5.32 -96.00
CA SER A 38 35.31 -4.82 -94.65
C SER A 38 34.02 -4.66 -93.83
N GLY A 39 32.93 -4.19 -94.46
CA GLY A 39 31.59 -4.11 -93.86
C GLY A 39 31.04 -5.49 -93.47
N ILE A 40 31.16 -6.50 -94.35
CA ILE A 40 30.77 -7.88 -94.04
C ILE A 40 31.61 -8.44 -92.89
N PHE A 41 32.93 -8.27 -92.93
CA PHE A 41 33.84 -8.78 -91.87
C PHE A 41 33.53 -8.14 -90.51
N THR A 42 33.37 -6.82 -90.46
CA THR A 42 33.03 -6.09 -89.22
C THR A 42 31.62 -6.42 -88.74
N PHE A 43 30.65 -6.64 -89.63
CA PHE A 43 29.30 -7.10 -89.27
C PHE A 43 29.35 -8.51 -88.64
N VAL A 44 30.01 -9.47 -89.28
CA VAL A 44 30.14 -10.85 -88.77
C VAL A 44 30.87 -10.88 -87.43
N LEU A 45 31.96 -10.13 -87.28
CA LEU A 45 32.68 -10.01 -86.01
C LEU A 45 31.79 -9.42 -84.91
N THR A 46 31.01 -8.39 -85.22
CA THR A 46 30.09 -7.74 -84.27
C THR A 46 28.93 -8.67 -83.89
N ALA A 47 28.40 -9.44 -84.84
CA ALA A 47 27.37 -10.44 -84.60
C ALA A 47 27.89 -11.57 -83.70
N ILE A 48 29.11 -12.07 -83.92
CA ILE A 48 29.76 -13.06 -83.04
C ILE A 48 29.93 -12.50 -81.63
N VAL A 49 30.40 -11.25 -81.48
CA VAL A 49 30.53 -10.60 -80.16
C VAL A 49 29.17 -10.43 -79.47
N LEU A 50 28.12 -10.05 -80.20
CA LEU A 50 26.74 -9.95 -79.67
C LEU A 50 26.18 -11.31 -79.23
N ILE A 51 26.41 -12.36 -80.02
CA ILE A 51 26.01 -13.73 -79.70
C ILE A 51 26.74 -14.20 -78.44
N VAL A 52 28.08 -14.09 -78.40
CA VAL A 52 28.87 -14.50 -77.23
C VAL A 52 28.48 -13.69 -75.98
N THR A 53 28.27 -12.38 -76.08
CA THR A 53 27.89 -11.55 -74.92
C THR A 53 26.47 -11.78 -74.42
N LYS A 54 25.53 -12.26 -75.26
CA LYS A 54 24.20 -12.71 -74.80
C LYS A 54 24.18 -14.13 -74.24
N LEU A 55 25.02 -15.03 -74.75
CA LEU A 55 25.09 -16.42 -74.31
C LEU A 55 26.01 -16.63 -73.09
N TYR A 56 26.97 -15.72 -72.84
CA TYR A 56 27.92 -15.83 -71.74
C TYR A 56 27.35 -15.22 -70.45
N GLN A 57 26.91 -16.06 -69.52
CA GLN A 57 26.43 -15.64 -68.20
C GLN A 57 27.52 -15.81 -67.14
N LYS A 58 27.51 -14.94 -66.11
CA LYS A 58 28.48 -14.91 -65.00
C LYS A 58 27.77 -15.14 -63.66
N THR A 59 28.39 -15.88 -62.75
CA THR A 59 27.95 -16.00 -61.35
C THR A 59 28.40 -14.79 -60.54
N LYS A 60 27.57 -14.30 -59.62
CA LYS A 60 28.04 -13.57 -58.43
C LYS A 60 28.81 -14.51 -57.51
N ALA A 61 29.68 -13.99 -56.64
CA ALA A 61 30.41 -14.81 -55.65
C ALA A 61 29.50 -15.53 -54.62
N SER A 62 28.24 -15.12 -54.50
CA SER A 62 27.25 -15.72 -53.60
C SER A 62 26.28 -16.70 -54.27
N GLU A 63 26.51 -17.07 -55.53
CA GLU A 63 25.69 -18.04 -56.27
C GLU A 63 26.57 -19.02 -57.06
N ALA A 64 26.08 -20.23 -57.26
CA ALA A 64 26.65 -21.20 -58.17
C ALA A 64 25.64 -21.56 -59.27
N PHE A 65 26.16 -21.85 -60.45
CA PHE A 65 25.37 -22.25 -61.61
C PHE A 65 25.54 -23.74 -61.88
N VAL A 66 24.43 -24.47 -61.99
CA VAL A 66 24.42 -25.84 -62.47
C VAL A 66 23.83 -25.84 -63.88
N ARG A 67 24.70 -26.04 -64.87
CA ARG A 67 24.31 -26.13 -66.27
C ARG A 67 24.05 -27.58 -66.65
N THR A 68 22.82 -27.89 -67.03
CA THR A 68 22.35 -29.20 -67.50
C THR A 68 22.31 -29.26 -69.04
N GLY A 69 21.88 -30.40 -69.61
CA GLY A 69 21.75 -30.58 -71.06
C GLY A 69 23.05 -31.00 -71.77
N ALA A 70 23.28 -30.47 -72.97
CA ALA A 70 24.34 -30.92 -73.87
C ALA A 70 25.76 -30.80 -73.26
N GLY A 71 26.57 -31.84 -73.46
CA GLY A 71 27.89 -31.94 -72.83
C GLY A 71 27.85 -32.25 -71.32
N GLY A 72 26.70 -32.67 -70.77
CA GLY A 72 26.56 -33.16 -69.41
C GLY A 72 26.52 -32.08 -68.32
N VAL A 73 26.23 -32.50 -67.09
CA VAL A 73 26.03 -31.57 -65.98
C VAL A 73 27.36 -30.96 -65.51
N LYS A 74 27.43 -29.63 -65.52
CA LYS A 74 28.63 -28.88 -65.10
C LYS A 74 28.25 -27.82 -64.07
N VAL A 75 28.89 -27.89 -62.90
CA VAL A 75 28.82 -26.86 -61.86
C VAL A 75 29.85 -25.77 -62.18
N ILE A 76 29.47 -24.51 -62.05
CA ILE A 76 30.33 -23.33 -62.17
C ILE A 76 30.17 -22.47 -60.91
N ARG A 77 31.30 -22.11 -60.30
CA ARG A 77 31.44 -21.18 -59.18
C ARG A 77 32.48 -20.13 -59.57
N ASP A 78 32.35 -18.89 -59.08
CA ASP A 78 33.31 -17.80 -59.27
C ASP A 78 33.74 -17.55 -60.74
N GLY A 79 32.81 -17.68 -61.70
CA GLY A 79 33.15 -17.67 -63.12
C GLY A 79 31.98 -17.37 -64.06
N GLY A 80 32.08 -17.85 -65.29
CA GLY A 80 31.02 -17.71 -66.28
C GLY A 80 31.09 -18.78 -67.37
N ALA A 81 29.95 -19.07 -67.97
CA ALA A 81 29.76 -20.14 -68.93
C ALA A 81 28.97 -19.67 -70.16
N LEU A 82 29.27 -20.28 -71.31
CA LEU A 82 28.47 -20.12 -72.52
C LEU A 82 27.25 -21.04 -72.43
N ILE A 83 26.07 -20.44 -72.30
CA ILE A 83 24.79 -21.12 -72.12
C ILE A 83 23.96 -20.89 -73.38
N VAL A 84 23.51 -21.96 -74.02
CA VAL A 84 22.75 -21.93 -75.27
C VAL A 84 21.34 -22.42 -74.93
N PRO A 85 20.33 -21.53 -74.79
CA PRO A 85 19.04 -21.88 -74.17
C PRO A 85 18.27 -23.04 -74.83
N VAL A 86 18.60 -23.37 -76.09
CA VAL A 86 17.98 -24.48 -76.85
C VAL A 86 18.51 -25.86 -76.41
N ILE A 87 19.72 -25.93 -75.82
CA ILE A 87 20.41 -27.18 -75.49
C ILE A 87 21.01 -27.22 -74.07
N HIS A 88 21.06 -26.10 -73.36
CA HIS A 88 21.54 -25.96 -71.99
C HIS A 88 20.47 -25.27 -71.14
N GLU A 89 20.08 -25.91 -70.04
CA GLU A 89 19.28 -25.33 -68.97
C GLU A 89 20.21 -24.90 -67.82
N LEU A 90 19.75 -23.95 -67.00
CA LEU A 90 20.55 -23.28 -65.98
C LEU A 90 19.78 -23.17 -64.67
N ILE A 91 20.22 -23.93 -63.67
CA ILE A 91 19.71 -23.84 -62.30
C ILE A 91 20.64 -22.93 -61.49
N ARG A 92 20.08 -21.96 -60.77
CA ARG A 92 20.82 -21.01 -59.91
C ARG A 92 20.72 -21.42 -58.44
N VAL A 93 21.85 -21.75 -57.83
CA VAL A 93 21.92 -22.19 -56.44
C VAL A 93 22.51 -21.06 -55.60
N SER A 94 21.76 -20.55 -54.62
CA SER A 94 22.30 -19.59 -53.65
C SER A 94 23.28 -20.28 -52.69
N LEU A 95 24.42 -19.64 -52.45
CA LEU A 95 25.42 -20.07 -51.45
C LEU A 95 25.30 -19.29 -50.12
N GLN A 96 24.31 -18.41 -50.01
CA GLN A 96 24.07 -17.59 -48.82
C GLN A 96 23.39 -18.40 -47.71
N THR A 97 23.66 -18.03 -46.45
CA THR A 97 22.97 -18.62 -45.29
C THR A 97 21.50 -18.19 -45.24
N LEU A 98 20.62 -19.19 -45.24
CA LEU A 98 19.18 -19.04 -45.08
C LEU A 98 18.82 -19.34 -43.62
N LYS A 99 18.26 -18.34 -42.91
CA LYS A 99 17.51 -18.57 -41.67
C LYS A 99 16.16 -19.20 -42.02
N LEU A 100 15.91 -20.41 -41.52
CA LEU A 100 14.63 -21.11 -41.58
C LEU A 100 14.06 -21.21 -40.17
N GLU A 101 12.93 -20.56 -39.91
CA GLU A 101 12.24 -20.61 -38.63
C GLU A 101 11.23 -21.76 -38.63
N VAL A 102 11.27 -22.59 -37.58
CA VAL A 102 10.34 -23.70 -37.33
C VAL A 102 9.63 -23.44 -36.01
N VAL A 103 8.30 -23.41 -36.05
CA VAL A 103 7.43 -23.11 -34.90
C VAL A 103 6.55 -24.32 -34.62
N ARG A 104 6.59 -24.82 -33.38
CA ARG A 104 5.83 -25.98 -32.91
C ARG A 104 5.24 -25.64 -31.55
N GLU A 105 4.06 -25.04 -31.56
CA GLU A 105 3.36 -24.49 -30.39
C GLU A 105 1.96 -25.14 -30.27
N ASN A 106 1.35 -25.12 -29.08
CA ASN A 106 -0.03 -25.55 -28.82
C ASN A 106 -0.31 -27.02 -29.23
N GLN A 107 -1.27 -27.25 -30.13
CA GLN A 107 -1.64 -28.59 -30.60
C GLN A 107 -0.52 -29.29 -31.40
N ASP A 108 0.41 -28.50 -31.95
CA ASP A 108 1.57 -28.96 -32.73
C ASP A 108 2.88 -29.03 -31.92
N ALA A 109 2.83 -28.70 -30.62
CA ALA A 109 3.97 -28.80 -29.69
C ALA A 109 4.66 -30.19 -29.70
N LEU A 110 5.94 -30.21 -29.32
CA LEU A 110 6.72 -31.44 -29.25
C LEU A 110 6.36 -32.25 -28.00
N ILE A 111 6.26 -33.58 -28.11
CA ILE A 111 5.97 -34.46 -26.97
C ILE A 111 7.30 -34.95 -26.38
N THR A 112 7.49 -34.74 -25.07
CA THR A 112 8.72 -35.08 -24.36
C THR A 112 8.79 -36.54 -23.90
N GLN A 113 9.95 -36.96 -23.37
CA GLN A 113 10.11 -38.27 -22.72
C GLN A 113 9.08 -38.47 -21.58
N ASP A 114 8.85 -37.44 -20.77
CA ASP A 114 7.89 -37.42 -19.65
C ASP A 114 6.43 -37.10 -20.05
N LYS A 115 6.14 -37.08 -21.37
CA LYS A 115 4.80 -36.90 -21.96
C LYS A 115 4.15 -35.55 -21.65
N LEU A 116 4.97 -34.55 -21.36
CA LEU A 116 4.58 -33.15 -21.41
C LEU A 116 4.66 -32.66 -22.86
N ARG A 117 4.08 -31.49 -23.12
CA ARG A 117 4.21 -30.78 -24.39
C ARG A 117 5.12 -29.57 -24.23
N ALA A 118 6.07 -29.45 -25.14
CA ALA A 118 7.03 -28.36 -25.23
C ALA A 118 6.73 -27.49 -26.45
N ASP A 119 6.39 -26.23 -26.20
CA ASP A 119 6.25 -25.19 -27.22
C ASP A 119 7.65 -24.72 -27.63
N ILE A 120 8.07 -24.98 -28.87
CA ILE A 120 9.39 -24.61 -29.37
C ILE A 120 9.31 -23.72 -30.61
N ARG A 121 10.11 -22.65 -30.58
CA ARG A 121 10.46 -21.81 -31.73
C ARG A 121 11.96 -21.92 -31.97
N ALA A 122 12.36 -22.60 -33.04
CA ALA A 122 13.75 -22.87 -33.37
C ALA A 122 14.13 -22.21 -34.71
N GLU A 123 15.36 -21.72 -34.81
CA GLU A 123 15.90 -21.08 -36.00
C GLU A 123 17.09 -21.89 -36.51
N PHE A 124 16.98 -22.41 -37.73
CA PHE A 124 18.02 -23.18 -38.39
C PHE A 124 18.71 -22.30 -39.42
N PHE A 125 20.02 -22.13 -39.27
CA PHE A 125 20.85 -21.41 -40.23
C PHE A 125 21.48 -22.44 -41.16
N VAL A 126 20.98 -22.53 -42.39
CA VAL A 126 21.40 -23.54 -43.38
C VAL A 126 21.98 -22.88 -44.61
N ARG A 127 22.96 -23.52 -45.25
CA ARG A 127 23.49 -23.10 -46.56
C ARG A 127 23.93 -24.29 -47.39
N VAL A 128 24.03 -24.08 -48.70
CA VAL A 128 24.73 -25.03 -49.59
C VAL A 128 26.24 -24.90 -49.34
N GLN A 129 26.92 -26.03 -49.16
CA GLN A 129 28.37 -26.06 -49.04
C GLN A 129 28.99 -25.80 -50.43
N PRO A 130 30.04 -24.95 -50.56
CA PRO A 130 30.56 -24.50 -51.86
C PRO A 130 31.44 -25.53 -52.60
N ASP A 131 31.10 -26.82 -52.46
CA ASP A 131 31.67 -27.97 -53.15
C ASP A 131 30.79 -28.43 -54.32
N ARG A 132 31.37 -29.21 -55.25
CA ARG A 132 30.71 -29.61 -56.48
C ARG A 132 29.44 -30.45 -56.26
N ASP A 133 29.46 -31.33 -55.28
CA ASP A 133 28.49 -32.41 -55.19
C ASP A 133 27.29 -31.98 -54.32
N SER A 134 27.52 -31.20 -53.25
CA SER A 134 26.46 -30.48 -52.52
C SER A 134 25.70 -29.51 -53.43
N ILE A 135 26.40 -28.72 -54.26
CA ILE A 135 25.75 -27.81 -55.22
C ILE A 135 24.92 -28.59 -56.26
N LEU A 136 25.45 -29.71 -56.77
CA LEU A 136 24.74 -30.59 -57.70
C LEU A 136 23.50 -31.23 -57.06
N GLN A 137 23.58 -31.59 -55.78
CA GLN A 137 22.49 -32.21 -55.04
C GLN A 137 21.41 -31.17 -54.70
N ALA A 138 21.77 -29.96 -54.27
CA ALA A 138 20.87 -28.83 -54.07
C ALA A 138 20.12 -28.43 -55.36
N ALA A 139 20.84 -28.38 -56.50
CA ALA A 139 20.21 -28.12 -57.80
C ALA A 139 19.21 -29.21 -58.25
N ARG A 140 19.27 -30.41 -57.68
CA ARG A 140 18.35 -31.52 -57.97
C ARG A 140 17.20 -31.66 -56.97
N SER A 141 17.44 -31.34 -55.71
CA SER A 141 16.47 -31.44 -54.61
C SER A 141 15.56 -30.21 -54.51
N LEU A 142 16.12 -29.03 -54.75
CA LEU A 142 15.49 -27.73 -54.53
C LEU A 142 15.33 -26.95 -55.84
N GLY A 143 16.25 -27.13 -56.81
CA GLY A 143 16.10 -26.53 -58.15
C GLY A 143 15.92 -25.01 -58.09
N ASP A 144 14.90 -24.49 -58.79
CA ASP A 144 14.56 -23.07 -58.78
C ASP A 144 13.99 -22.56 -57.44
N CYS A 145 13.48 -23.45 -56.58
CA CYS A 145 13.02 -23.08 -55.23
C CYS A 145 14.14 -22.45 -54.40
N MET A 146 15.42 -22.69 -54.72
CA MET A 146 16.58 -22.05 -54.08
C MET A 146 16.58 -20.50 -54.11
N GLN A 147 15.74 -19.88 -54.94
CA GLN A 147 15.57 -18.43 -54.99
C GLN A 147 14.54 -17.89 -53.96
N ASP A 148 13.66 -18.74 -53.43
CA ASP A 148 12.66 -18.37 -52.43
C ASP A 148 12.88 -19.12 -51.09
N ARG A 149 12.93 -18.36 -50.00
CA ARG A 149 13.07 -18.89 -48.65
C ARG A 149 11.86 -19.73 -48.23
N GLN A 150 10.65 -19.39 -48.67
CA GLN A 150 9.43 -20.15 -48.29
C GLN A 150 9.40 -21.51 -49.00
N ALA A 151 9.71 -21.56 -50.29
CA ALA A 151 9.84 -22.80 -51.05
C ALA A 151 10.97 -23.70 -50.53
N VAL A 152 12.16 -23.15 -50.20
CA VAL A 152 13.22 -23.94 -49.52
C VAL A 152 12.74 -24.45 -48.17
N LYS A 153 12.06 -23.62 -47.37
CA LYS A 153 11.51 -24.03 -46.07
C LYS A 153 10.56 -25.22 -46.22
N ALA A 154 9.58 -25.15 -47.13
CA ALA A 154 8.58 -26.20 -47.32
C ALA A 154 9.18 -27.57 -47.68
N VAL A 155 10.30 -27.60 -48.41
CA VAL A 155 10.99 -28.85 -48.82
C VAL A 155 11.81 -29.49 -47.67
N VAL A 156 12.07 -28.75 -46.58
CA VAL A 156 12.93 -29.24 -45.48
C VAL A 156 12.30 -29.20 -44.09
N GLU A 157 11.20 -28.45 -43.89
CA GLU A 157 10.57 -28.27 -42.58
C GLU A 157 10.17 -29.60 -41.94
N ASP A 158 9.59 -30.54 -42.69
CA ASP A 158 9.25 -31.87 -42.17
C ASP A 158 10.47 -32.63 -41.62
N LYS A 159 11.65 -32.49 -42.24
CA LYS A 159 12.90 -33.10 -41.74
C LYS A 159 13.37 -32.41 -40.46
N LEU A 160 13.36 -31.07 -40.44
CA LEU A 160 13.72 -30.28 -39.24
C LEU A 160 12.79 -30.60 -38.06
N VAL A 161 11.49 -30.69 -38.31
CA VAL A 161 10.46 -31.07 -37.33
C VAL A 161 10.60 -32.53 -36.89
N SER A 162 10.96 -33.45 -37.80
CA SER A 162 11.24 -34.85 -37.46
C SER A 162 12.43 -34.99 -36.50
N ALA A 163 13.54 -34.31 -36.80
CA ALA A 163 14.71 -34.29 -35.93
C ALA A 163 14.42 -33.65 -34.55
N LEU A 164 13.69 -32.53 -34.53
CA LEU A 164 13.22 -31.90 -33.28
C LEU A 164 12.33 -32.85 -32.46
N ARG A 165 11.36 -33.52 -33.08
CA ARG A 165 10.50 -34.52 -32.41
C ARG A 165 11.31 -35.67 -31.82
N THR A 166 12.32 -36.15 -32.56
CA THR A 166 13.17 -37.28 -32.14
C THR A 166 14.00 -36.93 -30.91
N ALA A 167 14.71 -35.79 -30.93
CA ALA A 167 15.51 -35.31 -29.80
C ALA A 167 14.66 -34.78 -28.62
N ALA A 168 13.42 -34.34 -28.85
CA ALA A 168 12.50 -33.99 -27.76
C ALA A 168 11.95 -35.26 -27.06
N ALA A 169 11.70 -36.34 -27.80
CA ALA A 169 11.18 -37.58 -27.24
C ALA A 169 12.21 -38.35 -26.37
N SER A 170 13.51 -38.08 -26.53
CA SER A 170 14.58 -38.68 -25.73
C SER A 170 14.80 -38.01 -24.37
N LYS A 171 14.43 -36.73 -24.20
CA LYS A 171 14.67 -35.90 -23.01
C LYS A 171 13.39 -35.46 -22.28
N THR A 172 13.49 -35.16 -20.98
CA THR A 172 12.37 -34.55 -20.24
C THR A 172 12.20 -33.06 -20.54
N LEU A 173 11.04 -32.48 -20.21
CA LEU A 173 10.83 -31.02 -20.34
C LEU A 173 11.87 -30.20 -19.54
N GLU A 174 12.26 -30.67 -18.36
CA GLU A 174 13.28 -30.03 -17.52
C GLU A 174 14.66 -30.07 -18.18
N GLN A 175 15.05 -31.21 -18.76
CA GLN A 175 16.30 -31.35 -19.51
C GLN A 175 16.33 -30.49 -20.76
N LEU A 176 15.22 -30.39 -21.51
CA LEU A 176 15.11 -29.49 -22.66
C LEU A 176 15.37 -28.03 -22.28
N ASN A 177 14.97 -27.61 -21.07
CA ASN A 177 15.18 -26.25 -20.58
C ASN A 177 16.56 -26.01 -19.94
N SER A 178 17.09 -26.98 -19.20
CA SER A 178 18.33 -26.85 -18.42
C SER A 178 19.58 -27.33 -19.15
N GLU A 179 19.46 -28.33 -20.03
CA GLU A 179 20.55 -28.97 -20.80
C GLU A 179 20.46 -28.59 -22.29
N ARG A 180 20.08 -27.33 -22.58
CA ARG A 180 19.78 -26.82 -23.93
C ARG A 180 20.88 -27.12 -24.96
N ASP A 181 22.15 -27.00 -24.58
CA ASP A 181 23.29 -27.24 -25.47
C ASP A 181 23.42 -28.72 -25.87
N GLU A 182 23.06 -29.66 -24.99
CA GLU A 182 23.08 -31.10 -25.30
C GLU A 182 21.92 -31.47 -26.23
N PHE A 183 20.71 -30.96 -25.96
CA PHE A 183 19.57 -31.09 -26.87
C PHE A 183 19.87 -30.50 -28.26
N LEU A 184 20.46 -29.31 -28.32
CA LEU A 184 20.88 -28.71 -29.59
C LEU A 184 21.96 -29.54 -30.29
N GLY A 185 22.92 -30.11 -29.56
CA GLY A 185 23.90 -31.04 -30.11
C GLY A 185 23.28 -32.29 -30.74
N GLU A 186 22.26 -32.87 -30.11
CA GLU A 186 21.49 -34.01 -30.64
C GLU A 186 20.71 -33.61 -31.90
N VAL A 187 19.99 -32.48 -31.86
CA VAL A 187 19.28 -31.92 -33.02
C VAL A 187 20.23 -31.61 -34.18
N MET A 188 21.38 -30.98 -33.92
CA MET A 188 22.39 -30.69 -34.95
C MET A 188 22.87 -31.97 -35.64
N LYS A 189 23.12 -33.04 -34.87
CA LYS A 189 23.59 -34.32 -35.39
C LYS A 189 22.56 -34.96 -36.33
N LEU A 190 21.29 -35.01 -35.92
CA LEU A 190 20.20 -35.56 -36.72
C LEU A 190 19.97 -34.72 -38.01
N VAL A 191 19.84 -33.40 -37.86
CA VAL A 191 19.61 -32.47 -38.98
C VAL A 191 20.78 -32.46 -39.97
N ALA A 192 22.03 -32.64 -39.53
CA ALA A 192 23.19 -32.69 -40.42
C ALA A 192 23.28 -33.98 -41.26
N GLU A 193 22.57 -35.04 -40.89
CA GLU A 193 22.40 -36.24 -41.73
C GLU A 193 21.28 -36.00 -42.75
N ASP A 194 20.11 -35.58 -42.29
CA ASP A 194 18.93 -35.30 -43.13
C ASP A 194 19.16 -34.23 -44.19
N LEU A 195 19.80 -33.09 -43.85
CA LEU A 195 20.02 -31.99 -44.80
C LEU A 195 21.04 -32.34 -45.90
N ARG A 196 22.01 -33.23 -45.62
CA ARG A 196 22.99 -33.68 -46.61
C ARG A 196 22.29 -34.34 -47.80
N SER A 197 21.18 -35.05 -47.58
CA SER A 197 20.37 -35.64 -48.66
C SER A 197 19.81 -34.60 -49.65
N ASN A 198 19.69 -33.34 -49.23
CA ASN A 198 19.24 -32.22 -50.06
C ASN A 198 20.39 -31.32 -50.56
N GLY A 199 21.67 -31.62 -50.26
CA GLY A 199 22.81 -30.76 -50.59
C GLY A 199 22.99 -29.55 -49.67
N LEU A 200 22.28 -29.52 -48.54
CA LEU A 200 22.34 -28.48 -47.52
C LEU A 200 23.21 -28.90 -46.33
N VAL A 201 23.82 -27.92 -45.68
CA VAL A 201 24.58 -28.07 -44.44
C VAL A 201 24.01 -27.12 -43.39
N LEU A 202 23.81 -27.62 -42.17
CA LEU A 202 23.49 -26.81 -41.00
C LEU A 202 24.75 -26.07 -40.53
N GLU A 203 24.66 -24.76 -40.41
CA GLU A 203 25.72 -23.88 -39.91
C GLU A 203 25.59 -23.68 -38.40
N THR A 204 24.37 -23.40 -37.93
CA THR A 204 24.01 -23.42 -36.50
C THR A 204 22.49 -23.54 -36.32
N VAL A 205 22.05 -23.84 -35.10
CA VAL A 205 20.65 -23.86 -34.68
C VAL A 205 20.51 -23.10 -33.36
N THR A 206 19.45 -22.32 -33.20
CA THR A 206 19.12 -21.61 -31.97
C THR A 206 17.67 -21.84 -31.55
N ILE A 207 17.37 -21.69 -30.26
CA ILE A 207 16.01 -21.77 -29.70
C ILE A 207 15.61 -20.37 -29.24
N SER A 208 14.69 -19.73 -29.96
CA SER A 208 14.17 -18.39 -29.65
C SER A 208 13.07 -18.42 -28.59
N LYS A 209 12.29 -19.52 -28.51
CA LYS A 209 11.36 -19.82 -27.41
C LYS A 209 11.39 -21.32 -27.12
N LEU A 210 11.41 -21.67 -25.84
CA LEU A 210 11.05 -22.99 -25.31
C LEU A 210 10.24 -22.75 -24.04
N ASP A 211 9.05 -23.34 -23.97
CA ASP A 211 8.14 -23.24 -22.82
C ASP A 211 7.28 -24.52 -22.69
N GLN A 212 6.56 -24.67 -21.58
CA GLN A 212 5.50 -25.69 -21.49
C GLN A 212 4.25 -25.21 -22.24
N THR A 213 3.60 -26.10 -22.99
CA THR A 213 2.27 -25.80 -23.55
C THR A 213 1.21 -25.70 -22.43
N ASP A 214 0.30 -24.73 -22.55
CA ASP A 214 -0.83 -24.56 -21.62
C ASP A 214 -1.73 -25.80 -21.52
N GLU A 215 -2.32 -26.02 -20.35
CA GLU A 215 -3.26 -27.14 -20.12
C GLU A 215 -4.51 -27.07 -21.03
N GLN A 216 -4.90 -25.88 -21.51
CA GLN A 216 -6.03 -25.70 -22.42
C GLN A 216 -5.86 -26.40 -23.78
N TYR A 217 -4.63 -26.70 -24.20
CA TYR A 217 -4.35 -27.41 -25.46
C TYR A 217 -4.11 -28.92 -25.27
N LEU A 218 -4.11 -29.44 -24.03
CA LEU A 218 -3.94 -30.86 -23.71
C LEU A 218 -5.29 -31.59 -23.74
N LYS A 219 -5.53 -32.39 -24.79
CA LYS A 219 -6.82 -33.04 -25.04
C LYS A 219 -7.03 -34.24 -24.10
N ALA A 220 -8.10 -34.25 -23.33
CA ALA A 220 -8.36 -35.29 -22.32
C ALA A 220 -8.57 -36.69 -22.93
N GLU A 221 -8.93 -36.73 -24.20
CA GLU A 221 -9.19 -37.93 -25.01
C GLU A 221 -7.88 -38.57 -25.54
N ASN A 222 -6.76 -37.81 -25.54
CA ASN A 222 -5.47 -38.29 -25.99
C ASN A 222 -4.68 -38.91 -24.82
N ILE A 223 -4.24 -40.16 -24.99
CA ILE A 223 -3.54 -40.93 -23.95
C ILE A 223 -2.26 -40.23 -23.46
N PHE A 224 -1.51 -39.58 -24.35
CA PHE A 224 -0.28 -38.87 -23.98
C PHE A 224 -0.59 -37.58 -23.24
N ASP A 225 -1.53 -36.79 -23.75
CA ASP A 225 -1.95 -35.53 -23.11
C ASP A 225 -2.57 -35.79 -21.73
N ALA A 226 -3.35 -36.87 -21.56
CA ALA A 226 -3.89 -37.31 -20.28
C ALA A 226 -2.80 -37.76 -19.28
N GLN A 227 -1.74 -38.42 -19.75
CA GLN A 227 -0.56 -38.73 -18.94
C GLN A 227 0.20 -37.46 -18.54
N GLY A 228 0.39 -36.52 -19.47
CA GLY A 228 0.99 -35.22 -19.21
C GLY A 228 0.22 -34.40 -18.19
N ARG A 229 -1.11 -34.26 -18.34
CA ARG A 229 -1.99 -33.60 -17.35
C ARG A 229 -1.93 -34.25 -15.98
N ARG A 230 -1.92 -35.60 -15.91
CA ARG A 230 -1.69 -36.31 -14.63
C ARG A 230 -0.33 -35.94 -14.03
N LYS A 231 0.73 -35.84 -14.84
CA LYS A 231 2.08 -35.51 -14.36
C LYS A 231 2.20 -34.05 -13.88
N ILE A 232 1.61 -33.11 -14.60
CA ILE A 232 1.47 -31.69 -14.19
C ILE A 232 0.73 -31.62 -12.85
N ALA A 233 -0.40 -32.32 -12.71
CA ALA A 233 -1.16 -32.34 -11.47
C ALA A 233 -0.38 -32.97 -10.30
N GLU A 234 0.34 -34.07 -10.52
CA GLU A 234 1.21 -34.71 -9.53
C GLU A 234 2.31 -33.76 -9.02
N ILE A 235 3.07 -33.16 -9.94
CA ILE A 235 4.14 -32.20 -9.60
C ILE A 235 3.55 -30.96 -8.90
N THR A 236 2.42 -30.45 -9.38
CA THR A 236 1.76 -29.27 -8.80
C THR A 236 1.28 -29.55 -7.38
N GLN A 237 0.63 -30.68 -7.12
CA GLN A 237 0.16 -31.04 -5.78
C GLN A 237 1.31 -31.34 -4.82
N LEU A 238 2.41 -31.94 -5.30
CA LEU A 238 3.64 -32.11 -4.52
C LEU A 238 4.24 -30.76 -4.11
N ASN A 239 4.41 -29.84 -5.06
CA ASN A 239 4.95 -28.50 -4.83
C ASN A 239 4.05 -27.64 -3.94
N LEU A 240 2.72 -27.75 -4.07
CA LEU A 240 1.76 -27.10 -3.17
C LEU A 240 1.84 -27.68 -1.75
N THR A 241 2.02 -29.00 -1.62
CA THR A 241 2.14 -29.69 -0.32
C THR A 241 3.42 -29.30 0.40
N GLU A 242 4.58 -29.34 -0.26
CA GLU A 242 5.84 -28.89 0.34
C GLU A 242 5.85 -27.37 0.62
N ARG A 243 5.27 -26.53 -0.26
CA ARG A 243 5.05 -25.11 0.05
C ARG A 243 4.22 -24.94 1.32
N ASN A 244 3.12 -25.70 1.47
CA ASN A 244 2.28 -25.62 2.68
C ASN A 244 3.03 -26.12 3.92
N ARG A 245 3.85 -27.18 3.79
CA ARG A 245 4.70 -27.73 4.85
C ARG A 245 5.75 -26.73 5.32
N LEU A 246 6.44 -26.07 4.39
CA LEU A 246 7.43 -25.03 4.66
C LEU A 246 6.80 -23.78 5.31
N VAL A 247 5.64 -23.33 4.80
CA VAL A 247 4.91 -22.21 5.41
C VAL A 247 4.49 -22.53 6.85
N ARG A 248 3.88 -23.70 7.11
CA ARG A 248 3.51 -24.10 8.48
C ARG A 248 4.73 -24.25 9.40
N ALA A 249 5.84 -24.78 8.91
CA ALA A 249 7.07 -24.90 9.69
C ALA A 249 7.63 -23.51 10.04
N GLY A 250 7.60 -22.55 9.11
CA GLY A 250 7.97 -21.15 9.37
C GLY A 250 7.01 -20.44 10.34
N GLU A 251 5.71 -20.70 10.24
CA GLU A 251 4.71 -20.21 11.20
C GLU A 251 4.92 -20.78 12.60
N GLN A 252 5.22 -22.08 12.71
CA GLN A 252 5.53 -22.73 13.99
C GLN A 252 6.81 -22.19 14.61
N ALA A 253 7.91 -22.12 13.85
CA ALA A 253 9.18 -21.58 14.33
C ALA A 253 9.05 -20.11 14.77
N ARG A 254 8.37 -19.27 13.97
CA ARG A 254 8.07 -17.89 14.35
C ARG A 254 7.19 -17.84 15.61
N LYS A 255 6.18 -18.70 15.73
CA LYS A 255 5.28 -18.68 16.89
C LYS A 255 5.96 -19.17 18.17
N GLU A 256 6.88 -20.12 18.07
CA GLU A 256 7.74 -20.55 19.17
C GLU A 256 8.68 -19.41 19.61
N GLN A 257 9.30 -18.71 18.65
CA GLN A 257 10.09 -17.51 18.92
C GLN A 257 9.24 -16.39 19.57
N ASP A 258 8.05 -16.08 19.04
CA ASP A 258 7.12 -15.10 19.64
C ASP A 258 6.78 -15.45 21.10
N VAL A 259 6.55 -16.74 21.39
CA VAL A 259 6.24 -17.23 22.74
C VAL A 259 7.47 -17.18 23.65
N GLN A 260 8.66 -17.49 23.15
CA GLN A 260 9.91 -17.37 23.90
C GLN A 260 10.22 -15.90 24.22
N THR A 261 10.10 -15.00 23.25
CA THR A 261 10.25 -13.56 23.45
C THR A 261 9.20 -13.01 24.40
N ARG A 262 7.91 -13.38 24.28
CA ARG A 262 6.89 -12.92 25.23
C ARG A 262 7.11 -13.46 26.65
N ARG A 263 7.64 -14.68 26.82
CA ARG A 263 8.08 -15.19 28.14
C ARG A 263 9.22 -14.36 28.70
N GLN A 264 10.27 -14.10 27.91
CA GLN A 264 11.40 -13.25 28.34
C GLN A 264 10.93 -11.85 28.75
N VAL A 265 10.04 -11.22 27.96
CA VAL A 265 9.45 -9.92 28.30
C VAL A 265 8.63 -10.00 29.59
N LEU A 266 7.81 -11.03 29.80
CA LEU A 266 7.08 -11.23 31.07
C LEU A 266 8.00 -11.48 32.28
N ASP A 267 9.12 -12.18 32.10
CA ASP A 267 10.14 -12.37 33.14
C ASP A 267 10.90 -11.06 33.45
N PHE A 268 11.11 -10.18 32.46
CA PHE A 268 11.64 -8.83 32.69
C PHE A 268 10.61 -7.91 33.35
N GLU A 269 9.35 -7.88 32.88
CA GLU A 269 8.22 -7.16 33.51
C GLU A 269 8.10 -7.57 35.00
N ARG A 270 8.26 -8.86 35.34
CA ARG A 270 8.26 -9.32 36.74
C ARG A 270 9.50 -8.85 37.51
N GLN A 271 10.70 -8.93 36.93
CA GLN A 271 11.93 -8.46 37.59
C GLN A 271 11.91 -6.95 37.85
N GLU A 272 11.37 -6.16 36.93
CA GLU A 272 11.15 -4.72 37.07
C GLU A 272 10.13 -4.41 38.18
N ALA A 273 9.00 -5.12 38.21
CA ALA A 273 8.01 -5.00 39.29
C ALA A 273 8.56 -5.43 40.66
N GLU A 274 9.34 -6.52 40.74
CA GLU A 274 10.04 -6.94 41.94
C GLU A 274 11.08 -5.91 42.40
N ALA A 275 11.83 -5.31 41.48
CA ALA A 275 12.82 -4.29 41.77
C ALA A 275 12.17 -2.99 42.29
N HIS A 276 11.11 -2.52 41.64
CA HIS A 276 10.34 -1.35 42.10
C HIS A 276 9.67 -1.61 43.46
N ALA A 277 9.12 -2.80 43.70
CA ALA A 277 8.53 -3.15 44.99
C ALA A 277 9.59 -3.16 46.12
N ARG A 278 10.79 -3.69 45.85
CA ARG A 278 11.93 -3.65 46.80
C ARG A 278 12.39 -2.21 47.04
N GLN A 279 12.58 -1.42 45.99
CA GLN A 279 12.96 -0.02 46.08
C GLN A 279 11.94 0.79 46.87
N GLN A 280 10.64 0.60 46.64
CA GLN A 280 9.58 1.31 47.36
C GLN A 280 9.52 0.91 48.84
N ALA A 281 9.73 -0.37 49.16
CA ALA A 281 9.81 -0.84 50.55
C ALA A 281 11.07 -0.31 51.26
N GLU A 282 12.20 -0.18 50.55
CA GLU A 282 13.43 0.40 51.09
C GLU A 282 13.32 1.92 51.27
N ILE A 283 12.69 2.64 50.35
CA ILE A 283 12.31 4.06 50.53
C ILE A 283 11.40 4.23 51.74
N GLN A 284 10.30 3.46 51.84
CA GLN A 284 9.39 3.52 52.99
C GLN A 284 10.09 3.20 54.32
N LYS A 285 11.07 2.29 54.32
CA LYS A 285 11.89 2.02 55.49
C LYS A 285 12.79 3.20 55.84
N ILE A 286 13.50 3.78 54.86
CA ILE A 286 14.35 4.97 55.06
C ILE A 286 13.51 6.16 55.56
N GLU A 287 12.32 6.38 55.01
CA GLU A 287 11.37 7.39 55.46
C GLU A 287 10.89 7.13 56.89
N ALA A 288 10.56 5.89 57.25
CA ALA A 288 10.13 5.51 58.59
C ALA A 288 11.26 5.57 59.64
N ASP A 289 12.50 5.30 59.24
CA ASP A 289 13.69 5.40 60.09
C ASP A 289 14.09 6.88 60.28
N ALA A 290 14.06 7.69 59.22
CA ALA A 290 14.29 9.14 59.29
C ALA A 290 13.17 9.88 60.05
N ALA A 291 11.91 9.45 59.93
CA ALA A 291 10.80 9.99 60.71
C ALA A 291 10.96 9.67 62.22
N ARG A 292 11.44 8.47 62.56
CA ARG A 292 11.79 8.09 63.93
C ARG A 292 12.95 8.96 64.46
N GLU A 293 14.04 9.10 63.73
CA GLU A 293 15.18 9.94 64.13
C GLU A 293 14.76 11.41 64.30
N ALA A 294 13.90 11.94 63.41
CA ALA A 294 13.35 13.28 63.52
C ALA A 294 12.42 13.46 64.74
N GLN A 295 11.63 12.43 65.08
CA GLN A 295 10.78 12.44 66.27
C GLN A 295 11.59 12.32 67.56
N GLU A 296 12.63 11.48 67.60
CA GLU A 296 13.57 11.40 68.73
C GLU A 296 14.29 12.74 68.95
N LYS A 297 14.79 13.37 67.89
CA LYS A 297 15.40 14.72 67.96
C LYS A 297 14.43 15.79 68.46
N ARG A 298 13.15 15.73 68.07
CA ARG A 298 12.10 16.61 68.63
C ARG A 298 11.87 16.36 70.12
N ILE A 299 11.74 15.10 70.53
CA ILE A 299 11.54 14.74 71.96
C ILE A 299 12.75 15.18 72.81
N VAL A 300 13.97 15.08 72.30
CA VAL A 300 15.18 15.59 72.98
C VAL A 300 15.13 17.11 73.10
N ALA A 301 14.85 17.84 72.01
CA ALA A 301 14.77 19.31 72.04
C ALA A 301 13.63 19.82 72.96
N GLU A 302 12.45 19.20 72.92
CA GLU A 302 11.34 19.51 73.83
C GLU A 302 11.72 19.24 75.29
N ARG A 303 12.45 18.16 75.57
CA ARG A 303 12.96 17.84 76.91
C ARG A 303 14.01 18.84 77.40
N GLU A 304 14.89 19.33 76.54
CA GLU A 304 15.86 20.39 76.86
C GLU A 304 15.15 21.72 77.16
N VAL A 305 14.17 22.11 76.35
CA VAL A 305 13.33 23.31 76.58
C VAL A 305 12.55 23.20 77.90
N LEU A 306 11.98 22.04 78.21
CA LEU A 306 11.29 21.78 79.48
C LEU A 306 12.25 21.88 80.69
N LEU A 307 13.46 21.30 80.58
CA LEU A 307 14.47 21.38 81.65
C LEU A 307 14.94 22.82 81.89
N ALA A 308 15.16 23.60 80.82
CA ALA A 308 15.49 25.02 80.91
C ALA A 308 14.34 25.85 81.52
N GLY A 309 13.09 25.54 81.18
CA GLY A 309 11.91 26.15 81.79
C GLY A 309 11.79 25.87 83.30
N ILE A 310 12.03 24.61 83.71
CA ILE A 310 12.03 24.20 85.12
C ILE A 310 13.15 24.90 85.91
N ALA A 311 14.35 25.02 85.33
CA ALA A 311 15.45 25.76 85.96
C ALA A 311 15.07 27.24 86.19
N LYS A 312 14.64 27.93 85.13
CA LYS A 312 14.20 29.34 85.20
C LYS A 312 13.08 29.57 86.22
N THR A 313 12.16 28.61 86.36
CA THR A 313 11.05 28.71 87.32
C THR A 313 11.56 28.59 88.77
N LYS A 314 12.48 27.67 89.04
CA LYS A 314 13.13 27.54 90.36
C LYS A 314 13.94 28.78 90.74
N ASP A 315 14.65 29.37 89.78
CA ASP A 315 15.41 30.60 90.03
C ASP A 315 14.49 31.78 90.42
N LEU A 316 13.32 31.88 89.78
CA LEU A 316 12.28 32.86 90.11
C LEU A 316 11.63 32.59 91.49
N GLU A 317 11.33 31.33 91.83
CA GLU A 317 10.83 30.96 93.16
C GLU A 317 11.82 31.31 94.27
N LEU A 318 13.12 31.04 94.05
CA LEU A 318 14.19 31.37 94.99
C LEU A 318 14.33 32.89 95.17
N ALA A 319 14.32 33.66 94.08
CA ALA A 319 14.36 35.12 94.14
C ALA A 319 13.15 35.71 94.90
N THR A 320 11.95 35.18 94.64
CA THR A 320 10.71 35.63 95.31
C THR A 320 10.76 35.37 96.81
N ARG A 321 11.16 34.16 97.22
CA ARG A 321 11.22 33.77 98.65
C ARG A 321 12.25 34.59 99.45
N LEU A 322 13.36 34.99 98.82
CA LEU A 322 14.33 35.90 99.43
C LEU A 322 13.77 37.32 99.62
N GLN A 323 12.93 37.79 98.71
CA GLN A 323 12.27 39.09 98.82
C GLN A 323 11.21 39.11 99.95
N GLU A 324 10.43 38.04 100.11
CA GLU A 324 9.45 37.91 101.20
C GLU A 324 10.12 37.96 102.58
N GLN A 325 11.24 37.24 102.76
CA GLN A 325 11.99 37.21 104.02
C GLN A 325 12.55 38.59 104.41
N ALA A 326 12.91 39.44 103.43
CA ALA A 326 13.36 40.81 103.71
C ALA A 326 12.24 41.72 104.25
N ILE A 327 10.98 41.45 103.90
CA ILE A 327 9.82 42.25 104.32
C ILE A 327 9.41 41.91 105.76
N GLU A 328 9.34 40.62 106.12
CA GLU A 328 8.93 40.17 107.47
C GLU A 328 9.83 40.73 108.59
N VAL A 329 11.13 40.89 108.32
CA VAL A 329 12.10 41.47 109.27
C VAL A 329 11.80 42.95 109.54
N ALA A 330 11.49 43.73 108.50
CA ALA A 330 11.22 45.16 108.63
C ALA A 330 9.93 45.47 109.42
N GLU A 331 8.91 44.60 109.33
CA GLU A 331 7.66 44.81 110.08
C GLU A 331 7.80 44.56 111.58
N ARG A 332 8.63 43.60 112.01
CA ARG A 332 8.87 43.34 113.44
C ARG A 332 9.49 44.53 114.18
N GLU A 333 10.46 45.21 113.58
CA GLU A 333 11.10 46.39 114.20
C GLU A 333 10.11 47.55 114.44
N LYS A 334 9.15 47.71 113.53
CA LYS A 334 8.12 48.77 113.60
C LYS A 334 7.17 48.57 114.78
N GLN A 335 6.78 47.32 115.07
CA GLN A 335 5.81 47.01 116.14
C GLN A 335 6.35 47.33 117.54
N GLN A 336 7.63 47.03 117.82
CA GLN A 336 8.22 47.24 119.15
C GLN A 336 8.23 48.72 119.59
N ARG A 337 8.29 49.67 118.66
CA ARG A 337 8.31 51.11 118.97
C ARG A 337 6.97 51.68 119.42
N ILE A 338 5.85 51.01 119.10
CA ILE A 338 4.50 51.51 119.41
C ILE A 338 4.10 51.17 120.85
N ALA A 339 4.34 49.92 121.29
CA ALA A 339 3.89 49.40 122.58
C ALA A 339 4.46 50.13 123.82
N VAL A 340 5.55 50.88 123.67
CA VAL A 340 6.13 51.69 124.76
C VAL A 340 5.31 52.96 125.02
N ALA A 341 4.74 53.57 123.97
CA ALA A 341 4.11 54.89 124.05
C ALA A 341 2.70 54.89 124.65
N GLU A 342 2.03 53.73 124.72
CA GLU A 342 0.64 53.64 125.19
C GLU A 342 0.51 53.58 126.72
N LYS A 343 1.54 53.08 127.44
CA LYS A 343 1.48 52.90 128.89
C LYS A 343 1.33 54.21 129.67
N ASP A 344 1.97 55.29 129.21
CA ASP A 344 2.04 56.55 129.96
C ASP A 344 0.73 57.36 129.91
N ARG A 345 -0.16 57.09 128.94
CA ARG A 345 -1.45 57.79 128.82
C ARG A 345 -2.53 57.26 129.78
N ALA A 346 -2.56 55.94 130.02
CA ALA A 346 -3.65 55.27 130.72
C ALA A 346 -3.78 55.63 132.22
N ALA A 347 -2.82 56.35 132.80
CA ALA A 347 -2.84 56.77 134.20
C ALA A 347 -3.75 57.99 134.46
N ALA A 348 -3.93 58.88 133.49
CA ALA A 348 -4.55 60.19 133.71
C ALA A 348 -6.09 60.19 133.66
N GLU A 349 -6.71 59.24 132.96
CA GLU A 349 -8.14 59.31 132.62
C GLU A 349 -9.10 58.91 133.76
N ARG A 350 -8.59 58.27 134.83
CA ARG A 350 -9.44 57.65 135.87
C ARG A 350 -10.04 58.61 136.90
N GLU A 351 -9.48 59.80 137.12
CA GLU A 351 -10.02 60.72 138.15
C GLU A 351 -11.33 61.40 137.73
N LEU A 352 -11.53 61.66 136.43
CA LEU A 352 -12.68 62.40 135.91
C LEU A 352 -14.02 61.64 136.01
N ALA A 353 -14.00 60.31 135.98
CA ALA A 353 -15.20 59.47 135.88
C ALA A 353 -16.13 59.51 137.11
N THR A 354 -15.68 60.09 138.23
CA THR A 354 -16.47 60.15 139.48
C THR A 354 -17.52 61.27 139.50
N ALA A 355 -17.38 62.30 138.65
CA ALA A 355 -18.20 63.51 138.71
C ALA A 355 -19.56 63.41 137.98
N GLU A 356 -19.76 62.44 137.08
CA GLU A 356 -20.95 62.41 136.20
C GLU A 356 -22.21 61.86 136.90
N ALA A 357 -22.07 61.22 138.06
CA ALA A 357 -23.12 60.46 138.74
C ALA A 357 -24.33 61.29 139.25
N GLU A 358 -24.21 62.62 139.37
CA GLU A 358 -25.23 63.45 140.02
C GLU A 358 -26.32 64.01 139.07
N ARG A 359 -26.09 64.09 137.75
CA ARG A 359 -26.92 64.94 136.86
C ARG A 359 -28.21 64.31 136.31
N GLU A 360 -28.28 62.99 136.17
CA GLU A 360 -29.41 62.32 135.46
C GLU A 360 -30.74 62.31 136.25
N ARG A 361 -30.73 62.53 137.57
CA ARG A 361 -31.95 62.56 138.41
C ARG A 361 -33.01 63.59 137.98
N ALA A 362 -32.63 64.56 137.15
CA ALA A 362 -33.54 65.63 136.68
C ALA A 362 -34.49 65.23 135.53
N ARG A 363 -34.33 64.05 134.90
CA ARG A 363 -35.03 63.72 133.62
C ARG A 363 -36.40 63.03 133.76
N GLN A 364 -36.88 62.72 134.96
CA GLN A 364 -38.04 61.82 135.18
C GLN A 364 -39.44 62.49 135.26
N MET A 365 -39.69 63.64 134.61
CA MET A 365 -40.96 64.40 134.80
C MET A 365 -41.78 64.79 133.55
N VAL A 366 -41.50 64.26 132.35
CA VAL A 366 -42.21 64.67 131.12
C VAL A 366 -42.86 63.52 130.34
N GLU A 367 -42.16 62.42 130.08
CA GLU A 367 -42.55 61.46 129.04
C GLU A 367 -43.56 60.39 129.50
N THR A 368 -44.70 60.81 130.05
CA THR A 368 -45.73 59.89 130.61
C THR A 368 -47.16 60.19 130.11
N VAL A 369 -47.30 60.83 128.93
CA VAL A 369 -48.59 61.02 128.25
C VAL A 369 -48.50 60.66 126.76
N ARG A 370 -47.83 59.55 126.43
CA ARG A 370 -47.81 58.99 125.06
C ARG A 370 -48.06 57.48 124.98
N VAL A 371 -48.92 56.98 125.87
CA VAL A 371 -49.48 55.63 125.84
C VAL A 371 -50.98 55.71 125.55
N THR A 372 -51.37 55.21 124.40
CA THR A 372 -52.64 54.52 124.04
C THR A 372 -52.51 54.21 122.53
N GLU A 373 -52.52 52.96 122.08
CA GLU A 373 -53.55 51.91 122.22
C GLU A 373 -54.90 52.33 121.64
N GLU A 374 -55.04 52.15 120.32
CA GLU A 374 -56.16 51.46 119.64
C GLU A 374 -55.86 51.51 118.11
N ALA A 375 -55.65 50.42 117.36
CA ALA A 375 -56.46 49.22 117.09
C ALA A 375 -57.17 49.28 115.71
N ASN A 376 -57.29 48.12 115.05
CA ASN A 376 -58.19 47.82 113.93
C ASN A 376 -57.95 48.50 112.55
N ARG A 377 -57.04 47.91 111.75
CA ARG A 377 -57.39 47.04 110.59
C ARG A 377 -56.12 46.62 109.83
N GLN A 378 -55.73 45.35 109.70
CA GLN A 378 -56.33 44.07 110.16
C GLN A 378 -57.70 43.70 109.55
N LYS A 379 -57.89 43.82 108.21
CA LYS A 379 -59.04 43.14 107.56
C LYS A 379 -58.93 42.73 106.08
N GLU A 380 -57.78 42.88 105.42
CA GLU A 380 -57.57 42.32 104.08
C GLU A 380 -56.19 41.62 104.01
N LYS A 381 -56.06 40.38 103.50
CA LYS A 381 -57.11 39.43 103.06
C LYS A 381 -56.60 38.00 103.24
N GLN A 382 -57.06 37.31 104.29
CA GLN A 382 -56.85 35.87 104.51
C GLN A 382 -58.13 35.10 104.13
N VAL A 383 -58.55 35.26 102.87
CA VAL A 383 -59.74 34.64 102.27
C VAL A 383 -59.40 34.36 100.81
N ILE A 384 -59.97 33.30 100.22
CA ILE A 384 -59.59 32.72 98.92
C ILE A 384 -58.29 31.88 98.98
N ASP A 385 -57.99 31.37 100.17
CA ASP A 385 -57.58 29.96 100.30
C ASP A 385 -58.83 29.10 100.60
N ALA A 386 -58.75 27.81 100.28
CA ALA A 386 -59.65 26.73 100.74
C ALA A 386 -61.14 26.67 100.25
N GLN A 387 -61.53 27.38 99.18
CA GLN A 387 -62.75 27.07 98.41
C GLN A 387 -62.48 27.17 96.90
N ALA A 388 -62.73 26.17 96.04
CA ALA A 388 -63.36 24.86 96.27
C ALA A 388 -62.63 23.70 95.56
N LEU A 389 -61.92 22.88 96.34
CA LEU A 389 -61.67 21.47 96.02
C LEU A 389 -62.97 20.68 96.25
N ALA A 390 -63.83 20.52 95.23
CA ALA A 390 -64.91 19.51 95.23
C ALA A 390 -65.64 19.36 93.88
N GLU A 391 -65.75 20.40 93.06
CA GLU A 391 -66.51 20.33 91.81
C GLU A 391 -65.64 19.87 90.63
N GLN A 392 -65.61 18.53 90.51
CA GLN A 392 -66.10 17.82 89.31
C GLN A 392 -65.53 18.34 87.97
N MET A 393 -64.59 17.66 87.31
CA MET A 393 -64.29 16.21 87.38
C MET A 393 -65.52 15.30 87.21
N PHE A 394 -66.50 15.77 86.44
CA PHE A 394 -67.46 14.90 85.76
C PHE A 394 -67.63 15.37 84.31
N VAL A 395 -67.55 14.43 83.36
CA VAL A 395 -68.01 14.51 81.97
C VAL A 395 -67.78 15.86 81.27
N SER A 396 -66.62 16.08 80.64
CA SER A 396 -66.34 15.59 79.28
C SER A 396 -67.42 15.94 78.24
N GLU A 397 -67.28 17.09 77.60
CA GLU A 397 -67.62 17.21 76.18
C GLU A 397 -66.80 18.30 75.47
N GLN A 398 -66.93 18.40 74.14
CA GLN A 398 -66.24 19.36 73.27
C GLN A 398 -64.71 19.46 73.36
N ARG A 399 -64.09 18.28 73.41
CA ARG A 399 -62.75 17.98 72.84
C ARG A 399 -62.69 18.17 71.29
N LYS A 400 -63.37 19.20 70.73
CA LYS A 400 -63.80 19.27 69.31
C LYS A 400 -63.85 20.68 68.69
N ALA A 401 -62.83 21.52 68.91
CA ALA A 401 -62.65 22.77 68.13
C ALA A 401 -61.18 22.97 67.73
N ASP A 402 -60.34 23.42 68.66
CA ASP A 402 -59.07 24.10 68.31
C ASP A 402 -57.91 23.17 67.88
N ALA A 403 -58.09 21.85 67.97
CA ALA A 403 -57.13 20.87 67.43
C ALA A 403 -57.17 20.74 65.89
N ASP A 404 -58.25 21.21 65.26
CA ASP A 404 -58.58 20.89 63.86
C ASP A 404 -58.07 21.93 62.84
N ALA A 405 -57.52 23.06 63.32
CA ALA A 405 -57.00 24.15 62.49
C ALA A 405 -55.50 23.98 62.11
N TYR A 406 -54.67 23.54 63.06
CA TYR A 406 -53.21 23.51 62.89
C TYR A 406 -52.71 22.31 62.05
N SER A 407 -53.46 21.20 62.04
CA SER A 407 -53.09 19.97 61.33
C SER A 407 -53.19 20.08 59.81
N ARG A 408 -54.26 20.73 59.30
CA ARG A 408 -54.57 20.81 57.87
C ARG A 408 -53.55 21.63 57.07
N GLN A 409 -53.05 22.73 57.64
CA GLN A 409 -52.08 23.59 56.96
C GLN A 409 -50.72 22.90 56.78
N LYS A 410 -50.29 22.07 57.74
CA LYS A 410 -49.00 21.37 57.67
C LYS A 410 -48.98 20.17 56.71
N GLN A 411 -50.14 19.63 56.31
CA GLN A 411 -50.22 18.49 55.39
C GLN A 411 -50.15 18.90 53.91
N ALA A 412 -50.62 20.10 53.55
CA ALA A 412 -50.63 20.58 52.17
C ALA A 412 -49.21 20.81 51.60
N ASP A 413 -48.33 21.45 52.39
CA ASP A 413 -46.95 21.73 51.95
C ASP A 413 -46.09 20.46 51.82
N ALA A 414 -46.37 19.44 52.65
CA ALA A 414 -45.66 18.17 52.61
C ALA A 414 -45.94 17.36 51.33
N GLN A 415 -47.16 17.43 50.79
CA GLN A 415 -47.53 16.67 49.60
C GLN A 415 -46.94 17.23 48.30
N LYS A 416 -46.70 18.54 48.21
CA LYS A 416 -46.00 19.14 47.05
C LYS A 416 -44.54 18.68 46.99
N ALA A 417 -43.82 18.80 48.11
CA ALA A 417 -42.40 18.44 48.19
C ALA A 417 -42.13 16.95 47.90
N ALA A 418 -43.10 16.05 48.16
CA ALA A 418 -43.01 14.64 47.81
C ALA A 418 -43.19 14.39 46.30
N ALA A 419 -44.20 15.01 45.68
CA ALA A 419 -44.54 14.79 44.27
C ALA A 419 -43.42 15.22 43.30
N ASP A 420 -42.79 16.37 43.58
CA ASP A 420 -41.68 16.88 42.75
C ASP A 420 -40.43 15.97 42.83
N ALA A 421 -40.18 15.35 43.99
CA ALA A 421 -39.05 14.44 44.20
C ALA A 421 -39.23 13.08 43.49
N GLU A 422 -40.44 12.53 43.46
CA GLU A 422 -40.73 11.29 42.72
C GLU A 422 -40.62 11.49 41.20
N ALA A 423 -40.98 12.67 40.69
CA ALA A 423 -40.89 13.01 39.27
C ALA A 423 -39.44 13.02 38.74
N GLU A 424 -38.46 13.47 39.53
CA GLU A 424 -37.04 13.37 39.15
C GLU A 424 -36.48 11.95 39.31
N ALA A 425 -36.90 11.22 40.35
CA ALA A 425 -36.43 9.86 40.61
C ALA A 425 -36.82 8.88 39.49
N ILE A 426 -38.04 9.00 38.94
CA ILE A 426 -38.52 8.16 37.85
C ILE A 426 -37.72 8.40 36.56
N ARG A 427 -37.40 9.67 36.24
CA ARG A 427 -36.58 10.02 35.06
C ARG A 427 -35.17 9.40 35.14
N LYS A 428 -34.54 9.45 36.31
CA LYS A 428 -33.21 8.85 36.52
C LYS A 428 -33.19 7.32 36.50
N ARG A 429 -34.29 6.64 36.84
CA ARG A 429 -34.37 5.17 36.72
C ARG A 429 -34.56 4.70 35.28
N ALA A 430 -35.51 5.30 34.56
CA ALA A 430 -35.78 4.95 33.16
C ALA A 430 -34.56 5.12 32.24
N GLN A 431 -33.67 6.07 32.56
CA GLN A 431 -32.44 6.30 31.81
C GLN A 431 -31.33 5.28 32.12
N ALA A 432 -31.31 4.71 33.33
CA ALA A 432 -30.31 3.70 33.75
C ALA A 432 -30.70 2.27 33.32
N GLU A 433 -32.00 1.96 33.26
CA GLU A 433 -32.49 0.65 32.85
C GLU A 433 -32.23 0.36 31.36
N ALA A 434 -32.33 1.39 30.51
CA ALA A 434 -32.02 1.29 29.07
C ALA A 434 -30.55 0.92 28.77
N GLU A 435 -29.61 1.37 29.60
CA GLU A 435 -28.18 1.06 29.45
C GLU A 435 -27.82 -0.34 30.02
N ALA A 436 -28.55 -0.79 31.05
CA ALA A 436 -28.33 -2.10 31.69
C ALA A 436 -28.78 -3.29 30.81
N GLU A 437 -29.82 -3.12 29.98
CA GLU A 437 -30.35 -4.19 29.12
C GLU A 437 -29.36 -4.56 28.00
N GLN A 438 -28.72 -3.55 27.38
CA GLN A 438 -27.73 -3.75 26.30
C GLN A 438 -26.48 -4.49 26.80
N ALA A 439 -26.08 -4.29 28.06
CA ALA A 439 -24.93 -4.97 28.66
C ALA A 439 -25.18 -6.47 28.93
N ARG A 440 -26.44 -6.90 29.09
CA ARG A 440 -26.78 -8.30 29.43
C ARG A 440 -26.88 -9.21 28.20
N ALA A 441 -27.35 -8.69 27.07
CA ALA A 441 -27.49 -9.45 25.83
C ALA A 441 -26.15 -9.97 25.24
N ALA A 442 -25.01 -9.45 25.69
CA ALA A 442 -23.68 -9.83 25.22
C ALA A 442 -23.04 -11.03 25.99
N GLY A 443 -23.58 -11.43 27.15
CA GLY A 443 -22.93 -12.40 28.04
C GLY A 443 -23.29 -13.88 27.81
N GLU A 444 -24.54 -14.19 27.47
CA GLU A 444 -25.09 -15.54 27.63
C GLU A 444 -24.89 -16.47 26.41
N ARG A 445 -23.63 -16.72 26.03
CA ARG A 445 -23.25 -17.77 25.07
C ARG A 445 -22.07 -18.66 25.50
N ALA A 446 -21.89 -18.93 26.81
CA ALA A 446 -20.84 -19.86 27.28
C ALA A 446 -21.12 -20.66 28.60
N ARG A 447 -21.80 -21.80 28.44
CA ARG A 447 -21.55 -23.11 29.13
C ARG A 447 -21.53 -23.24 30.68
N ALA A 448 -22.43 -24.07 31.22
CA ALA A 448 -22.17 -24.98 32.36
C ALA A 448 -23.06 -26.26 32.29
N MET A 449 -22.52 -27.44 32.61
CA MET A 449 -23.16 -28.80 32.55
C MET A 449 -24.12 -29.06 33.74
N VAL A 450 -25.25 -29.82 33.66
CA VAL A 450 -25.46 -31.29 33.41
C VAL A 450 -24.87 -32.15 34.56
N PRO A 451 -25.49 -33.25 35.08
CA PRO A 451 -26.63 -34.09 34.60
C PRO A 451 -27.91 -34.00 35.50
N VAL A 452 -28.85 -34.95 35.76
CA VAL A 452 -28.98 -36.44 35.65
C VAL A 452 -30.46 -36.95 35.63
N ASP A 453 -30.67 -38.17 35.09
CA ASP A 453 -31.56 -39.31 35.49
C ASP A 453 -33.05 -39.18 35.93
N VAL A 454 -34.02 -40.07 35.55
CA VAL A 454 -34.28 -40.97 34.39
C VAL A 454 -35.80 -41.25 34.35
N ARG A 455 -36.45 -41.37 33.16
CA ARG A 455 -37.43 -42.46 32.82
C ARG A 455 -38.02 -42.40 31.38
N LYS A 456 -37.39 -43.19 30.49
CA LYS A 456 -37.94 -44.04 29.40
C LYS A 456 -39.15 -43.55 28.55
N ALA A 457 -38.93 -43.41 27.23
CA ALA A 457 -39.68 -44.15 26.18
C ALA A 457 -39.04 -43.99 24.76
N GLU A 458 -38.18 -44.94 24.38
CA GLU A 458 -37.71 -45.24 23.01
C GLU A 458 -38.72 -46.20 22.31
N LEU A 459 -38.75 -46.53 21.01
CA LEU A 459 -38.05 -46.16 19.74
C LEU A 459 -39.13 -46.32 18.60
N ALA A 460 -38.98 -46.60 17.28
CA ALA A 460 -37.92 -47.02 16.34
C ALA A 460 -38.34 -46.55 14.89
N VAL A 461 -37.49 -46.14 13.93
CA VAL A 461 -36.56 -46.87 13.02
C VAL A 461 -37.17 -47.27 11.64
N GLU A 462 -36.33 -47.26 10.58
CA GLU A 462 -36.51 -47.75 9.19
C GLU A 462 -37.43 -46.96 8.21
N LYS A 463 -37.21 -46.96 6.89
CA LYS A 463 -36.02 -46.81 5.99
C LYS A 463 -36.50 -47.00 4.54
N ASP A 464 -35.70 -46.52 3.57
CA ASP A 464 -35.65 -46.99 2.17
C ASP A 464 -36.90 -46.83 1.26
N ARG A 465 -36.80 -46.74 -0.08
CA ARG A 465 -35.71 -46.22 -0.94
C ARG A 465 -36.20 -45.96 -2.38
N ILE A 466 -35.94 -44.75 -2.87
CA ILE A 466 -35.70 -44.31 -4.27
C ILE A 466 -36.40 -45.08 -5.42
N ALA A 467 -37.24 -44.37 -6.17
CA ALA A 467 -37.53 -44.64 -7.59
C ALA A 467 -37.07 -43.46 -8.48
N ASN A 468 -35.82 -43.57 -8.92
CA ASN A 468 -35.14 -42.99 -10.08
C ASN A 468 -35.99 -42.34 -11.22
N VAL A 469 -35.51 -41.35 -12.00
CA VAL A 469 -34.36 -40.42 -11.90
C VAL A 469 -34.38 -39.39 -13.07
N VAL A 470 -33.79 -38.18 -12.92
CA VAL A 470 -33.23 -37.30 -14.03
C VAL A 470 -34.23 -36.66 -15.03
N LYS A 471 -34.11 -35.39 -15.48
CA LYS A 471 -33.16 -34.28 -15.22
C LYS A 471 -33.74 -32.90 -15.61
N ALA A 472 -33.12 -31.84 -15.08
CA ALA A 472 -33.01 -30.48 -15.66
C ALA A 472 -34.31 -29.65 -15.75
N GLU A 473 -34.31 -28.31 -15.81
CA GLU A 473 -33.19 -27.35 -16.00
C GLU A 473 -33.08 -26.29 -14.88
N LEU A 474 -31.99 -25.51 -14.92
CA LEU A 474 -31.67 -24.27 -14.19
C LEU A 474 -32.31 -24.02 -12.80
N GLU A 475 -31.52 -24.20 -11.73
CA GLU A 475 -31.26 -23.12 -10.74
C GLU A 475 -30.06 -23.47 -9.84
N ALA A 476 -28.85 -23.25 -10.35
CA ALA A 476 -27.60 -23.55 -9.63
C ALA A 476 -26.43 -22.63 -10.06
N ARG A 477 -26.65 -21.30 -10.13
CA ARG A 477 -25.64 -20.34 -10.64
C ARG A 477 -25.33 -19.15 -9.73
N GLU A 478 -25.59 -19.25 -8.42
CA GLU A 478 -25.51 -18.09 -7.51
C GLU A 478 -24.35 -18.12 -6.48
N LYS A 479 -23.23 -18.84 -6.75
CA LYS A 479 -22.03 -18.82 -5.88
C LYS A 479 -20.68 -18.59 -6.57
N HIS A 480 -20.67 -18.16 -7.83
CA HIS A 480 -19.43 -17.82 -8.56
C HIS A 480 -19.47 -16.44 -9.29
N GLY A 481 -20.28 -15.49 -8.82
CA GLY A 481 -20.30 -14.12 -9.38
C GLY A 481 -19.22 -13.17 -8.82
N LYS A 482 -19.07 -13.12 -7.49
CA LYS A 482 -18.33 -12.04 -6.81
C LYS A 482 -16.83 -12.00 -7.15
N VAL A 483 -16.15 -13.15 -7.13
CA VAL A 483 -14.70 -13.23 -7.42
C VAL A 483 -14.38 -12.80 -8.86
N ALA A 484 -15.29 -13.04 -9.82
CA ALA A 484 -15.10 -12.60 -11.20
C ALA A 484 -15.23 -11.08 -11.34
N GLN A 485 -16.28 -10.48 -10.74
CA GLN A 485 -16.46 -9.02 -10.74
C GLN A 485 -15.35 -8.29 -9.95
N GLU A 486 -14.94 -8.83 -8.80
CA GLU A 486 -13.82 -8.29 -8.03
C GLU A 486 -12.51 -8.33 -8.83
N PHE A 487 -12.28 -9.38 -9.63
CA PHE A 487 -11.13 -9.46 -10.53
C PHE A 487 -11.21 -8.50 -11.72
N GLU A 488 -12.37 -8.33 -12.36
CA GLU A 488 -12.54 -7.32 -13.42
C GLU A 488 -12.36 -5.88 -12.89
N ILE A 489 -12.93 -5.56 -11.72
CA ILE A 489 -12.78 -4.24 -11.09
C ILE A 489 -11.31 -3.99 -10.70
N ALA A 490 -10.61 -5.00 -10.19
CA ALA A 490 -9.17 -4.92 -9.92
C ALA A 490 -8.35 -4.72 -11.22
N LYS A 491 -8.67 -5.48 -12.28
CA LYS A 491 -8.02 -5.30 -13.60
C LYS A 491 -8.23 -3.89 -14.13
N LEU A 492 -9.47 -3.40 -14.15
CA LEU A 492 -9.82 -2.06 -14.64
C LEU A 492 -9.12 -0.94 -13.84
N ARG A 493 -8.95 -1.10 -12.52
CA ARG A 493 -8.13 -0.17 -11.71
C ARG A 493 -6.66 -0.18 -12.14
N VAL A 494 -6.04 -1.34 -12.31
CA VAL A 494 -4.64 -1.45 -12.77
C VAL A 494 -4.46 -0.92 -14.19
N GLU A 495 -5.45 -1.12 -15.06
CA GLU A 495 -5.48 -0.62 -16.44
C GLU A 495 -5.57 0.93 -16.45
N ALA A 496 -6.40 1.52 -15.58
CA ALA A 496 -6.48 2.98 -15.39
C ALA A 496 -5.22 3.58 -14.73
N GLU A 497 -4.66 2.94 -13.69
CA GLU A 497 -3.39 3.37 -13.07
C GLU A 497 -2.24 3.36 -14.09
N LYS A 498 -2.20 2.36 -14.98
CA LYS A 498 -1.24 2.27 -16.08
C LYS A 498 -1.40 3.45 -17.04
N GLU A 499 -2.62 3.81 -17.43
CA GLU A 499 -2.85 4.99 -18.28
C GLU A 499 -2.46 6.30 -17.58
N VAL A 500 -2.83 6.50 -16.31
CA VAL A 500 -2.43 7.67 -15.52
C VAL A 500 -0.90 7.75 -15.38
N ARG A 501 -0.20 6.63 -15.20
CA ARG A 501 1.28 6.58 -15.17
C ARG A 501 1.92 6.85 -16.52
N ILE A 502 1.32 6.39 -17.63
CA ILE A 502 1.78 6.71 -18.98
C ILE A 502 1.55 8.21 -19.27
N ALA A 503 0.39 8.75 -18.93
CA ALA A 503 0.04 10.16 -19.13
C ALA A 503 0.90 11.10 -18.28
N THR A 504 1.19 10.76 -17.01
CA THR A 504 2.10 11.54 -16.16
C THR A 504 3.56 11.42 -16.59
N ALA A 505 4.01 10.26 -17.07
CA ALA A 505 5.32 10.11 -17.70
C ALA A 505 5.42 10.92 -19.00
N HIS A 506 4.39 10.94 -19.85
CA HIS A 506 4.31 11.80 -21.03
C HIS A 506 4.27 13.29 -20.67
N ALA A 507 3.57 13.67 -19.60
CA ALA A 507 3.54 15.04 -19.11
C ALA A 507 4.94 15.48 -18.66
N GLN A 508 5.61 14.70 -17.80
CA GLN A 508 6.98 14.96 -17.36
C GLN A 508 7.97 14.98 -18.54
N ALA A 509 7.92 13.99 -19.42
CA ALA A 509 8.75 13.95 -20.62
C ALA A 509 8.53 15.21 -21.47
N SER A 510 7.27 15.56 -21.77
CA SER A 510 6.95 16.76 -22.58
C SER A 510 7.36 18.08 -21.92
N LEU A 511 7.35 18.16 -20.59
CA LEU A 511 7.90 19.30 -19.83
C LEU A 511 9.42 19.39 -20.03
N PHE A 512 10.15 18.30 -19.84
CA PHE A 512 11.61 18.27 -20.06
C PHE A 512 11.99 18.48 -21.53
N THR A 513 11.23 17.96 -22.50
CA THR A 513 11.48 18.16 -23.94
C THR A 513 11.14 19.60 -24.39
N LYS A 514 10.14 20.24 -23.80
CA LYS A 514 9.79 21.66 -24.09
C LYS A 514 10.67 22.65 -23.34
N MET A 515 11.38 22.25 -22.28
CA MET A 515 12.44 23.06 -21.66
C MET A 515 13.75 23.05 -22.47
N GLN A 516 13.72 23.52 -23.72
CA GLN A 516 14.93 24.00 -24.39
C GLN A 516 15.28 25.42 -23.93
N ALA A 517 15.65 25.53 -22.66
CA ALA A 517 16.17 26.77 -22.08
C ALA A 517 17.67 26.90 -22.40
N ASN A 518 18.03 27.72 -23.38
CA ASN A 518 19.42 28.16 -23.57
C ASN A 518 19.82 29.03 -22.38
N LEU A 519 20.54 28.44 -21.42
CA LEU A 519 20.89 29.04 -20.13
C LEU A 519 21.93 30.18 -20.26
N TYR A 520 21.45 31.36 -20.66
CA TYR A 520 22.13 32.64 -20.46
C TYR A 520 21.35 33.45 -19.43
N GLY A 521 21.82 33.44 -18.18
CA GLY A 521 21.22 34.15 -17.05
C GLY A 521 22.23 34.30 -15.91
N THR A 522 22.00 35.26 -15.02
CA THR A 522 22.87 35.46 -13.86
C THR A 522 22.51 34.47 -12.74
N THR A 523 23.37 34.32 -11.74
CA THR A 523 23.13 33.40 -10.61
C THR A 523 21.80 33.67 -9.88
N ALA A 524 21.37 34.93 -9.81
CA ALA A 524 20.09 35.33 -9.21
C ALA A 524 18.86 34.91 -10.03
N ASP A 525 19.02 34.65 -11.34
CA ASP A 525 17.92 34.22 -12.21
C ASP A 525 17.72 32.71 -12.12
N VAL A 526 18.82 31.96 -12.00
CA VAL A 526 18.80 30.52 -11.69
C VAL A 526 18.15 30.25 -10.34
N GLU A 527 18.46 31.07 -9.32
CA GLU A 527 17.86 30.98 -7.98
C GLU A 527 16.33 31.19 -8.01
N LYS A 528 15.85 32.21 -8.74
CA LYS A 528 14.41 32.44 -8.94
C LYS A 528 13.74 31.28 -9.68
N LEU A 529 14.38 30.77 -10.74
CA LEU A 529 13.83 29.66 -11.54
C LEU A 529 13.70 28.40 -10.68
N MET A 530 14.75 28.03 -9.95
CA MET A 530 14.72 26.90 -8.99
C MET A 530 13.67 27.10 -7.89
N THR A 531 13.52 28.32 -7.37
CA THR A 531 12.50 28.64 -6.36
C THR A 531 11.08 28.48 -6.93
N SER A 532 10.84 28.89 -8.17
CA SER A 532 9.55 28.71 -8.85
C SER A 532 9.24 27.25 -9.15
N LEU A 533 10.25 26.46 -9.53
CA LEU A 533 10.14 25.01 -9.76
C LEU A 533 9.75 24.28 -8.46
N LEU A 534 10.45 24.58 -7.36
CA LEU A 534 10.19 23.99 -6.04
C LEU A 534 8.83 24.41 -5.47
N ALA A 535 8.36 25.62 -5.76
CA ALA A 535 7.01 26.07 -5.43
C ALA A 535 5.95 25.27 -6.22
N GLY A 536 6.10 25.13 -7.53
CA GLY A 536 5.23 24.30 -8.36
C GLY A 536 5.20 22.83 -7.93
N GLN A 537 6.35 22.27 -7.58
CA GLN A 537 6.48 20.90 -7.08
C GLN A 537 5.76 20.70 -5.74
N ARG A 538 5.76 21.69 -4.84
CA ARG A 538 4.97 21.67 -3.59
C ARG A 538 3.46 21.74 -3.83
N VAL A 539 3.00 22.49 -4.83
CA VAL A 539 1.58 22.52 -5.22
C VAL A 539 1.15 21.17 -5.81
N ALA A 540 2.00 20.57 -6.65
CA ALA A 540 1.72 19.24 -7.22
C ALA A 540 1.64 18.13 -6.15
N THR A 541 2.54 18.09 -5.16
CA THR A 541 2.51 17.07 -4.10
C THR A 541 1.37 17.29 -3.09
N THR A 542 0.97 18.53 -2.82
CA THR A 542 -0.19 18.81 -1.97
C THR A 542 -1.52 18.48 -2.66
N LEU A 543 -1.63 18.69 -3.97
CA LEU A 543 -2.77 18.20 -4.75
C LEU A 543 -2.83 16.66 -4.77
N GLY A 544 -1.70 15.98 -5.00
CA GLY A 544 -1.65 14.50 -4.98
C GLY A 544 -2.14 13.92 -3.65
N GLY A 545 -1.59 14.39 -2.53
CA GLY A 545 -2.01 13.95 -1.20
C GLY A 545 -3.46 14.27 -0.83
N PHE A 546 -4.07 15.30 -1.46
CA PHE A 546 -5.50 15.59 -1.29
C PHE A 546 -6.38 14.57 -2.01
N PHE A 547 -6.03 14.17 -3.24
CA PHE A 547 -6.81 13.16 -3.97
C PHE A 547 -6.63 11.73 -3.41
N ASP A 548 -5.44 11.38 -2.89
CA ASP A 548 -5.22 10.11 -2.17
C ASP A 548 -5.99 9.99 -0.83
N THR A 549 -6.53 11.10 -0.31
CA THR A 549 -7.26 11.14 0.97
C THR A 549 -8.72 11.61 0.86
N ALA A 550 -9.21 11.85 -0.36
CA ALA A 550 -10.56 12.33 -0.63
C ALA A 550 -11.58 11.17 -0.70
N ASP A 551 -12.24 10.88 0.42
CA ASP A 551 -13.43 10.02 0.44
C ASP A 551 -14.66 10.75 -0.14
N ASP A 552 -15.65 10.00 -0.62
CA ASP A 552 -16.70 10.39 -1.60
C ASP A 552 -17.61 11.57 -1.16
N LYS A 553 -17.53 11.98 0.10
CA LYS A 553 -18.28 13.12 0.68
C LYS A 553 -17.55 14.46 0.61
N THR A 554 -16.31 14.50 0.14
CA THR A 554 -15.45 15.71 0.15
C THR A 554 -15.59 16.60 -1.10
N LEU A 555 -16.29 16.13 -2.14
CA LEU A 555 -16.48 16.81 -3.44
C LEU A 555 -16.96 18.28 -3.35
N GLY A 556 -17.72 18.65 -2.31
CA GLY A 556 -18.17 20.03 -2.10
C GLY A 556 -17.05 21.06 -1.86
N ALA A 557 -15.86 20.63 -1.42
CA ALA A 557 -14.72 21.51 -1.19
C ALA A 557 -13.95 21.87 -2.48
N ALA A 558 -14.16 21.13 -3.58
CA ALA A 558 -13.36 21.27 -4.80
C ALA A 558 -13.57 22.60 -5.55
N GLN A 559 -14.74 23.24 -5.41
CA GLN A 559 -15.07 24.46 -6.16
C GLN A 559 -14.20 25.66 -5.76
N GLY A 560 -13.99 25.91 -4.46
CA GLY A 560 -13.11 27.00 -4.00
C GLY A 560 -11.63 26.81 -4.37
N LEU A 561 -11.20 25.57 -4.61
CA LEU A 561 -9.86 25.25 -5.13
C LEU A 561 -9.76 25.49 -6.65
N MET A 562 -10.83 25.24 -7.42
CA MET A 562 -10.87 25.57 -8.86
C MET A 562 -10.74 27.08 -9.10
N ASP A 563 -11.50 27.90 -8.37
CA ASP A 563 -11.48 29.36 -8.54
C ASP A 563 -10.11 29.98 -8.22
N SER A 564 -9.46 29.51 -7.15
CA SER A 564 -8.12 29.95 -6.77
C SER A 564 -7.04 29.47 -7.76
N VAL A 565 -7.17 28.29 -8.35
CA VAL A 565 -6.31 27.83 -9.45
C VAL A 565 -6.51 28.65 -10.72
N GLN A 566 -7.74 29.06 -11.08
CA GLN A 566 -7.98 29.96 -12.22
C GLN A 566 -7.37 31.36 -12.01
N GLY A 567 -7.42 31.89 -10.79
CA GLY A 567 -6.76 33.15 -10.42
C GLY A 567 -5.23 33.11 -10.59
N ILE A 568 -4.60 31.96 -10.29
CA ILE A 568 -3.16 31.76 -10.49
C ILE A 568 -2.83 31.56 -11.98
N ALA A 569 -3.65 30.80 -12.72
CA ALA A 569 -3.45 30.54 -14.14
C ALA A 569 -3.57 31.80 -15.01
N SER A 570 -4.49 32.71 -14.70
CA SER A 570 -4.62 34.02 -15.36
C SER A 570 -3.42 34.92 -15.06
N ALA A 571 -3.04 35.07 -13.78
CA ALA A 571 -1.87 35.86 -13.38
C ALA A 571 -0.53 35.35 -13.95
N ALA A 572 -0.43 34.06 -14.30
CA ALA A 572 0.71 33.51 -15.03
C ALA A 572 0.67 33.84 -16.53
N ARG A 573 -0.53 33.84 -17.15
CA ARG A 573 -0.75 34.12 -18.57
C ARG A 573 -0.33 35.54 -18.95
N ASP A 574 -0.76 36.51 -18.15
CA ASP A 574 -0.49 37.94 -18.37
C ASP A 574 0.99 38.31 -18.15
N ARG A 575 1.77 37.44 -17.47
CA ARG A 575 3.21 37.59 -17.26
C ARG A 575 4.08 36.90 -18.32
N LEU A 576 3.49 36.06 -19.17
CA LEU A 576 4.17 35.38 -20.28
C LEU A 576 3.95 36.07 -21.63
N ALA A 577 3.01 37.02 -21.72
CA ALA A 577 2.79 37.83 -22.91
C ALA A 577 3.75 39.03 -22.95
N GLY A 578 4.84 38.90 -23.73
CA GLY A 578 5.73 40.02 -24.05
C GLY A 578 5.07 41.09 -24.96
N PRO A 579 5.61 42.32 -25.02
CA PRO A 579 5.05 43.38 -25.84
C PRO A 579 5.16 43.09 -27.36
N PRO A 580 4.25 43.63 -28.19
CA PRO A 580 4.16 43.28 -29.61
C PRO A 580 5.29 43.90 -30.44
N VAL A 581 5.74 43.15 -31.46
CA VAL A 581 6.72 43.59 -32.47
C VAL A 581 6.01 43.78 -33.82
N ALA A 582 6.38 44.83 -34.56
CA ALA A 582 5.80 45.18 -35.86
C ALA A 582 6.27 44.24 -37.00
N PRO A 583 5.48 44.08 -38.08
CA PRO A 583 5.78 43.12 -39.14
C PRO A 583 6.88 43.58 -40.11
N ALA A 584 7.60 42.61 -40.68
CA ALA A 584 8.47 42.76 -41.84
C ALA A 584 8.00 41.81 -42.97
N ALA A 585 8.33 42.12 -44.22
CA ALA A 585 7.63 41.61 -45.41
C ALA A 585 8.16 40.29 -46.00
N ASP A 586 7.34 39.69 -46.86
CA ASP A 586 7.63 38.49 -47.65
C ASP A 586 8.83 38.63 -48.61
N PRO A 587 9.40 37.49 -49.04
CA PRO A 587 9.70 37.26 -50.45
C PRO A 587 8.90 36.09 -51.07
N ALA A 588 8.79 36.13 -52.40
CA ALA A 588 7.87 35.35 -53.24
C ALA A 588 8.13 33.81 -53.31
N PRO A 589 7.15 33.01 -53.78
CA PRO A 589 7.25 31.55 -53.88
C PRO A 589 7.80 31.03 -55.22
N ASP A 590 8.11 29.74 -55.27
CA ASP A 590 8.30 28.92 -56.49
C ASP A 590 7.69 27.50 -56.23
N PRO A 591 7.45 26.64 -57.24
CA PRO A 591 6.20 25.88 -57.29
C PRO A 591 6.36 24.34 -57.34
N GLU A 592 5.24 23.66 -57.59
CA GLU A 592 5.08 22.22 -57.84
C GLU A 592 5.30 21.25 -56.66
N LEU A 593 4.18 20.81 -56.06
CA LEU A 593 3.68 19.46 -56.38
C LEU A 593 2.15 19.40 -56.24
N GLY A 594 1.50 18.56 -57.06
CA GLY A 594 0.05 18.55 -57.23
C GLY A 594 -0.73 17.84 -56.11
N ALA A 595 -1.99 18.27 -55.91
CA ALA A 595 -2.91 17.66 -54.96
C ALA A 595 -3.34 16.24 -55.37
N ARG A 596 -3.59 15.39 -54.37
CA ARG A 596 -4.49 14.23 -54.45
C ARG A 596 -5.34 14.17 -53.19
N GLU A 597 -6.65 14.22 -53.38
CA GLU A 597 -7.63 13.98 -52.32
C GLU A 597 -7.72 12.48 -52.03
N PRO A 598 -7.91 12.05 -50.77
CA PRO A 598 -8.24 10.67 -50.45
C PRO A 598 -9.74 10.42 -50.68
N THR A 599 -10.09 9.59 -51.66
CA THR A 599 -11.45 9.08 -51.80
C THR A 599 -11.77 8.12 -50.65
N ILE A 600 -12.98 8.22 -50.11
CA ILE A 600 -13.51 7.30 -49.09
C ILE A 600 -14.31 6.23 -49.84
N ASP A 601 -13.77 5.03 -49.93
CA ASP A 601 -14.54 3.85 -50.34
C ASP A 601 -15.14 3.18 -49.09
N LEU A 602 -16.44 2.88 -49.18
CA LEU A 602 -17.24 2.20 -48.16
C LEU A 602 -17.55 0.78 -48.63
N ASP A 603 -16.72 -0.20 -48.27
CA ASP A 603 -17.09 -1.62 -48.29
C ASP A 603 -16.12 -2.46 -47.43
N GLU A 604 -16.65 -3.05 -46.36
CA GLU A 604 -16.21 -4.27 -45.60
C GLU A 604 -16.77 -4.20 -44.17
N ALA A 605 -18.10 -4.24 -44.05
CA ALA A 605 -18.83 -4.22 -42.78
C ALA A 605 -19.67 -5.51 -42.56
N GLU A 606 -19.21 -6.66 -43.06
CA GLU A 606 -19.99 -7.91 -43.05
C GLU A 606 -19.10 -9.16 -42.84
N LEU A 607 -18.43 -9.29 -41.67
CA LEU A 607 -17.81 -10.56 -41.26
C LEU A 607 -17.56 -10.71 -39.74
N LEU A 608 -18.60 -10.47 -38.93
CA LEU A 608 -18.63 -10.83 -37.50
C LEU A 608 -19.93 -11.54 -37.11
N ALA A 609 -20.21 -12.66 -37.79
CA ALA A 609 -21.27 -13.61 -37.43
C ALA A 609 -21.00 -15.01 -38.00
N GLY A 610 -20.27 -15.86 -37.27
CA GLY A 610 -20.04 -17.26 -37.66
C GLY A 610 -18.95 -17.96 -36.85
N GLU A 611 -19.37 -18.97 -36.07
CA GLU A 611 -18.58 -19.95 -35.27
C GLU A 611 -17.67 -19.42 -34.15
#